data_AF-A0A3D4DPR6-F1
#
_entry.id   AF-A0A3D4DPR6-F1
#
_cell.length_a   1.000
_cell.length_b   1.000
_cell.length_c   1.000
_cell.angle_alpha   90.00
_cell.angle_beta   90.00
_cell.angle_gamma   90.00
#
_symmetry.space_group_name_H-M   'P 1'
#
loop_
_entity.id
_entity.type
_entity.pdbx_description
1 polymer ?
#
loop_
_entity_poly.entity_id
_entity_poly.type
_entity_poly.pdbx_seq_one_letter_code
_entity_poly.pdbx_strand_id
1 'polypeptide(L)'
;EEIVVAALLHDLGDTLSPYNHSQLAAAILKPYVSERTWWIIHHHGVFQAYYYAHHLGGERNAREQFKDSPFYRACVDFCHKYDQAAFDPDYPSKPLAFFEPMVRRIFARQPGHLELTSAS
;
A
#
# COMPACT_ATOMS: atom_id res chain seq x y z
N GLU A 1 12.62 -4.79 -2.93
CA GLU A 1 12.08 -5.28 -1.63
C GLU A 1 10.99 -4.39 -1.09
N GLU A 2 11.19 -3.06 -1.06
CA GLU A 2 10.21 -2.11 -0.50
C GLU A 2 8.76 -2.31 -0.97
N ILE A 3 8.50 -2.34 -2.28
CA ILE A 3 7.13 -2.55 -2.79
C ILE A 3 6.58 -3.95 -2.48
N VAL A 4 7.44 -4.96 -2.31
CA VAL A 4 7.03 -6.32 -1.94
C VAL A 4 6.57 -6.34 -0.48
N VAL A 5 7.31 -5.67 0.42
CA VAL A 5 6.91 -5.51 1.81
C VAL A 5 5.66 -4.63 1.93
N ALA A 6 5.57 -3.58 1.13
CA ALA A 6 4.39 -2.72 1.09
C ALA A 6 3.15 -3.50 0.60
N ALA A 7 3.28 -4.33 -0.43
CA ALA A 7 2.22 -5.23 -0.88
C ALA A 7 1.85 -6.27 0.21
N LEU A 8 2.81 -6.79 0.96
CA LEU A 8 2.51 -7.72 2.06
C LEU A 8 1.69 -7.04 3.19
N LEU A 9 1.82 -5.73 3.37
CA LEU A 9 1.28 -4.99 4.52
C LEU A 9 0.17 -4.00 4.17
N HIS A 10 -0.24 -3.89 2.90
CA HIS A 10 -1.16 -2.83 2.44
C HIS A 10 -2.51 -2.84 3.18
N ASP A 11 -3.04 -4.03 3.48
CA ASP A 11 -4.32 -4.22 4.19
C ASP A 11 -4.18 -4.44 5.70
N LEU A 12 -3.00 -4.19 6.29
CA LEU A 12 -2.79 -4.36 7.74
C LEU A 12 -3.81 -3.56 8.59
N GLY A 13 -4.37 -2.49 8.02
CA GLY A 13 -5.37 -1.65 8.68
C GLY A 13 -6.79 -2.20 8.71
N ASP A 14 -7.13 -3.26 7.97
CA ASP A 14 -8.53 -3.69 7.77
C ASP A 14 -9.27 -4.01 9.07
N THR A 15 -8.61 -4.74 9.97
CA THR A 15 -9.24 -5.13 11.24
C THR A 15 -9.35 -3.96 12.23
N LEU A 16 -8.47 -2.96 12.12
CA LEU A 16 -8.39 -1.86 13.08
C LEU A 16 -9.17 -0.62 12.63
N SER A 17 -9.22 -0.37 11.32
CA SER A 17 -9.69 0.89 10.75
C SER A 17 -10.23 0.67 9.32
N PRO A 18 -11.28 -0.16 9.12
CA PRO A 18 -11.69 -0.63 7.79
C PRO A 18 -12.01 0.50 6.80
N TYR A 19 -12.59 1.60 7.27
CA TYR A 19 -12.97 2.74 6.43
C TYR A 19 -11.79 3.59 5.94
N ASN A 20 -10.61 3.40 6.53
CA ASN A 20 -9.39 4.14 6.23
C ASN A 20 -8.14 3.25 6.45
N HIS A 21 -8.25 1.96 6.12
CA HIS A 21 -7.22 0.95 6.37
C HIS A 21 -5.93 1.31 5.64
N SER A 22 -6.07 1.79 4.40
CA SER A 22 -4.98 2.23 3.54
C SER A 22 -4.17 3.36 4.17
N GLN A 23 -4.84 4.35 4.78
CA GLN A 23 -4.17 5.43 5.49
C GLN A 23 -3.45 4.95 6.75
N LEU A 24 -4.04 4.00 7.50
CA LEU A 24 -3.41 3.41 8.68
C LEU A 24 -2.15 2.61 8.31
N ALA A 25 -2.23 1.73 7.32
CA ALA A 25 -1.08 0.97 6.82
C ALA A 25 0.03 1.90 6.31
N ALA A 26 -0.33 2.94 5.57
CA ALA A 26 0.62 3.94 5.10
C ALA A 26 1.27 4.72 6.25
N ALA A 27 0.53 5.07 7.31
CA ALA A 27 1.08 5.76 8.47
C ALA A 27 2.17 4.93 9.18
N ILE A 28 1.96 3.61 9.31
CA ILE A 28 2.96 2.68 9.86
C ILE A 28 4.21 2.62 8.98
N LEU A 29 4.03 2.55 7.66
CA LEU A 29 5.14 2.41 6.70
C LEU A 29 5.93 3.71 6.48
N LYS A 30 5.30 4.87 6.64
CA LYS A 30 5.84 6.20 6.29
C LYS A 30 7.30 6.45 6.72
N PRO A 31 7.75 6.08 7.94
CA PRO A 31 9.13 6.33 8.36
C PRO A 31 10.18 5.46 7.64
N TYR A 32 9.75 4.38 6.98
CA TYR A 32 10.62 3.30 6.51
C TYR A 32 10.67 3.17 4.98
N VAL A 33 9.76 3.83 4.26
CA VAL A 33 9.58 3.69 2.81
C VAL A 33 9.71 5.02 2.10
N SER A 34 9.95 4.97 0.78
CA SER A 34 9.95 6.17 -0.05
C SER A 34 8.59 6.85 -0.07
N GLU A 35 8.58 8.16 -0.38
CA GLU A 35 7.35 8.92 -0.60
C GLU A 35 6.44 8.23 -1.63
N ARG A 36 7.03 7.69 -2.71
CA ARG A 36 6.29 6.94 -3.73
C ARG A 36 5.54 5.75 -3.13
N THR A 37 6.21 4.91 -2.34
CA THR A 37 5.58 3.73 -1.74
C THR A 37 4.56 4.11 -0.69
N TRP A 38 4.87 5.10 0.17
CA TRP A 38 3.91 5.64 1.11
C TRP A 38 2.64 6.12 0.39
N TRP A 39 2.80 6.88 -0.70
CA TRP A 39 1.68 7.44 -1.46
C TRP A 39 0.83 6.34 -2.10
N ILE A 40 1.46 5.30 -2.67
CA ILE A 40 0.75 4.13 -3.21
C ILE A 40 -0.10 3.49 -2.12
N ILE A 41 0.48 3.14 -0.97
CA ILE A 41 -0.27 2.47 0.10
C ILE A 41 -1.34 3.40 0.69
N HIS A 42 -1.09 4.70 0.81
CA HIS A 42 -2.08 5.63 1.34
C HIS A 42 -3.35 5.70 0.48
N HIS A 43 -3.21 5.55 -0.84
CA HIS A 43 -4.32 5.71 -1.79
C HIS A 43 -4.82 4.39 -2.36
N HIS A 44 -4.18 3.24 -2.07
CA HIS A 44 -4.48 1.99 -2.74
C HIS A 44 -5.96 1.60 -2.63
N GLY A 45 -6.61 1.81 -1.48
CA GLY A 45 -8.03 1.49 -1.30
C GLY A 45 -8.95 2.21 -2.31
N VAL A 46 -8.68 3.49 -2.62
CA VAL A 46 -9.45 4.24 -3.64
C VAL A 46 -9.10 3.76 -5.06
N PHE A 47 -7.87 3.31 -5.30
CA PHE A 47 -7.44 2.80 -6.60
C PHE A 47 -7.95 1.38 -6.87
N GLN A 48 -7.99 0.52 -5.86
CA GLN A 48 -8.57 -0.82 -5.88
C GLN A 48 -10.08 -0.76 -6.12
N ALA A 49 -10.77 0.24 -5.57
CA ALA A 49 -12.19 0.47 -5.78
C ALA A 49 -12.59 0.54 -7.27
N TYR A 50 -11.65 0.85 -8.17
CA TYR A 50 -11.85 0.76 -9.62
C TYR A 50 -12.33 -0.62 -10.10
N TYR A 51 -11.99 -1.70 -9.39
CA TYR A 51 -12.34 -3.06 -9.77
C TYR A 51 -13.72 -3.51 -9.27
N TYR A 52 -14.24 -2.94 -8.18
CA TYR A 52 -15.48 -3.44 -7.56
C TYR A 52 -16.56 -2.38 -7.26
N ALA A 53 -16.22 -1.09 -7.13
CA ALA A 53 -17.16 -0.08 -6.61
C ALA A 53 -18.46 0.02 -7.43
N HIS A 54 -18.38 -0.06 -8.76
CA HIS A 54 -19.54 -0.05 -9.65
C HIS A 54 -20.51 -1.22 -9.46
N HIS A 55 -20.06 -2.36 -8.91
CA HIS A 55 -20.95 -3.46 -8.55
C HIS A 55 -21.70 -3.21 -7.23
N LEU A 56 -21.27 -2.22 -6.45
CA LEU A 56 -21.87 -1.82 -5.17
C LEU A 56 -22.56 -0.45 -5.25
N GLY A 57 -22.73 0.11 -6.46
CA GLY A 57 -23.33 1.43 -6.67
C GLY A 57 -22.40 2.62 -6.35
N GLY A 58 -21.11 2.37 -6.13
CA GLY A 58 -20.08 3.38 -5.88
C GLY A 58 -19.43 3.92 -7.17
N GLU A 59 -18.64 4.98 -7.02
CA GLU A 59 -17.89 5.59 -8.13
C GLU A 59 -16.59 4.80 -8.41
N ARG A 60 -16.57 4.08 -9.54
CA ARG A 60 -15.42 3.37 -10.08
C ARG A 60 -14.21 4.26 -10.36
N ASN A 61 -14.41 5.46 -10.88
CA ASN A 61 -13.33 6.37 -11.26
C ASN A 61 -12.98 7.40 -10.15
N ALA A 62 -13.32 7.12 -8.89
CA ALA A 62 -12.96 7.97 -7.76
C ALA A 62 -11.45 8.26 -7.66
N ARG A 63 -10.60 7.38 -8.19
CA ARG A 63 -9.14 7.58 -8.29
C ARG A 63 -8.73 8.77 -9.16
N GLU A 64 -9.57 9.22 -10.10
CA GLU A 64 -9.24 10.29 -11.06
C GLU A 64 -9.04 11.65 -10.38
N GLN A 65 -9.50 11.82 -9.13
CA GLN A 65 -9.18 12.98 -8.31
C GLN A 65 -7.67 13.14 -8.05
N PHE A 66 -6.88 12.07 -8.25
CA PHE A 66 -5.43 12.03 -8.03
C PHE A 66 -4.61 12.01 -9.34
N LYS A 67 -5.24 12.20 -10.51
CA LYS A 67 -4.60 12.02 -11.83
C LYS A 67 -3.35 12.87 -12.07
N ASP A 68 -3.27 14.03 -11.40
CA ASP A 68 -2.15 14.96 -11.55
C ASP A 68 -0.94 14.61 -10.65
N SER A 69 -1.07 13.59 -9.79
CA SER A 69 0.04 13.09 -8.97
C SER A 69 1.08 12.35 -9.83
N PRO A 70 2.39 12.58 -9.62
CA PRO A 70 3.44 11.81 -10.31
C PRO A 70 3.40 10.30 -9.97
N PHE A 71 2.70 9.92 -8.89
CA PHE A 71 2.58 8.54 -8.44
C PHE A 71 1.27 7.85 -8.86
N TYR A 72 0.36 8.56 -9.54
CA TYR A 72 -0.92 8.02 -9.99
C TYR A 72 -0.74 6.71 -10.76
N ARG A 73 0.11 6.71 -11.80
CA ARG A 73 0.33 5.53 -12.63
C ARG A 73 0.94 4.37 -11.83
N ALA A 74 1.82 4.68 -10.88
CA ALA A 74 2.43 3.67 -10.03
C ALA A 74 1.41 2.99 -9.12
N CYS A 75 0.41 3.72 -8.62
CA CYS A 75 -0.67 3.15 -7.81
C CYS A 75 -1.65 2.33 -8.67
N VAL A 76 -1.97 2.77 -9.89
CA VAL A 76 -2.72 1.94 -10.85
C VAL A 76 -2.01 0.61 -11.10
N ASP A 77 -0.71 0.66 -11.38
CA ASP A 77 0.08 -0.54 -11.64
C ASP A 77 0.20 -1.42 -10.38
N PHE A 78 0.27 -0.83 -9.19
CA PHE A 78 0.26 -1.57 -7.93
C PHE A 78 -1.05 -2.35 -7.75
N CYS A 79 -2.19 -1.67 -7.87
CA CYS A 79 -3.48 -2.32 -7.68
C CYS A 79 -3.74 -3.41 -8.74
N HIS A 80 -3.28 -3.19 -9.97
CA HIS A 80 -3.41 -4.18 -11.04
C HIS A 80 -2.55 -5.44 -10.81
N LYS A 81 -1.33 -5.29 -10.29
CA LYS A 81 -0.34 -6.37 -10.21
C LYS A 81 -0.32 -7.11 -8.88
N TYR A 82 -0.65 -6.42 -7.78
CA TYR A 82 -0.43 -6.93 -6.42
C TYR A 82 -1.73 -7.07 -5.62
N ASP A 83 -2.61 -6.08 -5.69
CA ASP A 83 -3.80 -6.00 -4.83
C ASP A 83 -4.96 -6.82 -5.41
N GLN A 84 -5.57 -6.35 -6.50
CA GLN A 84 -6.71 -7.03 -7.13
C GLN A 84 -6.36 -8.42 -7.67
N ALA A 85 -5.09 -8.69 -7.95
CA ALA A 85 -4.64 -10.00 -8.43
C ALA A 85 -4.52 -11.04 -7.31
N ALA A 86 -4.63 -10.66 -6.03
CA ALA A 86 -4.38 -11.54 -4.88
C ALA A 86 -5.60 -12.33 -4.39
N PHE A 87 -6.74 -12.27 -5.09
CA PHE A 87 -7.98 -12.95 -4.68
C PHE A 87 -8.13 -14.40 -5.16
N ASP A 88 -7.08 -14.99 -5.76
CA ASP A 88 -7.07 -16.40 -6.18
C ASP A 88 -6.62 -17.31 -5.01
N PRO A 89 -7.51 -18.12 -4.41
CA PRO A 89 -7.17 -18.98 -3.28
C PRO A 89 -6.22 -20.12 -3.66
N ASP A 90 -6.14 -20.48 -4.93
CA ASP A 90 -5.28 -21.57 -5.43
C ASP A 90 -3.89 -21.06 -5.86
N TYR A 91 -3.65 -19.75 -5.77
CA TYR A 91 -2.37 -19.16 -6.15
C TYR A 91 -1.22 -19.66 -5.25
N PRO A 92 -0.12 -20.18 -5.82
CA PRO A 92 1.00 -20.70 -5.04
C PRO A 92 1.75 -19.56 -4.34
N SER A 93 1.39 -19.32 -3.08
CA SER A 93 1.95 -18.27 -2.24
C SER A 93 3.17 -18.76 -1.44
N LYS A 94 4.11 -17.85 -1.18
CA LYS A 94 5.24 -18.11 -0.27
C LYS A 94 4.77 -17.98 1.19
N PRO A 95 5.35 -18.74 2.14
CA PRO A 95 5.03 -18.59 3.56
C PRO A 95 5.58 -17.25 4.11
N LEU A 96 5.02 -16.76 5.22
CA LEU A 96 5.48 -15.52 5.87
C LEU A 96 6.99 -15.51 6.18
N ALA A 97 7.56 -16.66 6.57
CA ALA A 97 8.99 -16.81 6.83
C ALA A 97 9.89 -16.44 5.63
N PHE A 98 9.38 -16.56 4.40
CA PHE A 98 10.10 -16.12 3.20
C PHE A 98 10.25 -14.59 3.16
N PHE A 99 9.23 -13.85 3.62
CA PHE A 99 9.20 -12.40 3.59
C PHE A 99 9.81 -11.76 4.85
N GLU A 100 9.85 -12.48 5.96
CA GLU A 100 10.35 -11.98 7.25
C GLU A 100 11.71 -11.26 7.16
N PRO A 101 12.74 -11.79 6.45
CA PRO A 101 14.01 -11.08 6.33
C PRO A 101 13.88 -9.73 5.61
N MET A 102 12.97 -9.61 4.62
CA MET A 102 12.71 -8.36 3.91
C MET A 102 12.02 -7.35 4.82
N VAL A 103 11.01 -7.78 5.57
CA VAL A 103 10.31 -6.95 6.55
C VAL A 103 11.31 -6.39 7.56
N ARG A 104 12.15 -7.24 8.15
CA ARG A 104 13.19 -6.81 9.10
C ARG A 104 14.14 -5.76 8.51
N ARG A 105 14.57 -5.92 7.24
CA ARG A 105 15.42 -4.93 6.56
C ARG A 105 14.72 -3.60 6.33
N ILE A 106 13.46 -3.60 5.91
CA ILE A 106 12.69 -2.36 5.69
C ILE A 106 12.50 -1.61 7.00
N PHE A 107 12.07 -2.29 8.07
CA PHE A 107 11.85 -1.68 9.38
C PHE A 107 13.14 -1.33 10.14
N ALA A 108 14.30 -1.85 9.71
CA ALA A 108 15.61 -1.46 10.24
C ALA A 108 16.20 -0.21 9.57
N ARG A 109 15.60 0.29 8.48
CA ARG A 109 16.00 1.58 7.90
C ARG A 109 15.80 2.66 8.94
N GLN A 110 16.76 3.60 9.05
CA GLN A 110 16.77 4.63 10.08
C GLN A 110 15.41 5.33 10.17
N PRO A 111 14.59 5.01 11.18
CA PRO A 111 13.30 5.62 11.35
C PRO A 111 13.53 6.91 12.11
N GLY A 112 13.72 7.98 11.36
CA GLY A 112 13.52 9.29 11.94
C GLY A 112 12.05 9.42 12.31
N HIS A 113 11.74 9.85 13.52
CA HIS A 113 10.61 10.77 13.62
C HIS A 113 10.95 11.86 12.60
N LEU A 114 10.17 11.97 11.51
CA LEU A 114 10.48 12.93 10.43
C LEU A 114 10.66 14.35 10.99
N GLU A 115 10.05 14.62 12.14
CA GLU A 115 10.09 15.86 12.90
C GLU A 115 11.27 15.98 13.88
N LEU A 116 11.99 14.89 14.19
CA LEU A 116 13.10 14.85 15.16
C LEU A 116 14.46 14.58 14.51
N THR A 117 14.52 14.12 13.26
CA THR A 117 15.77 14.02 12.50
C THR A 117 16.05 15.35 11.82
N SER A 118 17.06 16.08 12.33
CA SER A 118 17.65 17.19 11.58
C SER A 118 18.22 16.65 10.27
N ALA A 119 17.86 17.29 9.15
CA ALA A 119 18.51 17.02 7.88
C ALA A 119 20.02 17.19 8.06
N SER A 120 20.77 16.11 7.82
CA SER A 120 22.24 16.11 7.75
C SER A 120 22.67 16.02 6.29
#